data_AF-A0AAE4JPJ4-F1
#
_entry.id   AF-A0AAE4JPJ4-F1
#
_cell.length_a   1.000
_cell.length_b   1.000
_cell.length_c   1.000
_cell.angle_alpha   90.00
_cell.angle_beta   90.00
_cell.angle_gamma   90.00
#
_symmetry.space_group_name_H-M   'P 1'
#
loop_
_entity.id
_entity.type
_entity.pdbx_description
1 polymer ?
#
loop_
_entity_poly.entity_id
_entity_poly.type
_entity_poly.pdbx_seq_one_letter_code
_entity_poly.pdbx_strand_id
1 'polypeptide(L)'
;MKSAYVIAPLFLLMAGCSQNARTDQAAENTRTLYIDSELADCVGVAPMKCMKIKESPDAEWEFFYQSIDGFTYEPGYQYRVSVKTTNVPNPPADAPNIRYQLISVLSKDPVPAKGGKIGMANPASVYCEQSGGKTEIVKAASGWTGYCNLPGGERVEEWTYYRKNHK
;
A
#
# COMPACT_ATOMS: atom_id res chain seq x y z
N MET A 1 -73.36 -43.74 26.64
CA MET A 1 -72.45 -42.89 27.42
C MET A 1 -71.02 -43.41 27.29
N LYS A 2 -70.09 -42.51 26.98
CA LYS A 2 -68.62 -42.67 26.93
C LYS A 2 -68.04 -43.30 25.64
N SER A 3 -67.90 -42.50 24.60
CA SER A 3 -66.87 -42.72 23.57
C SER A 3 -65.55 -42.13 24.06
N ALA A 4 -64.51 -42.95 24.13
CA ALA A 4 -63.16 -42.54 24.50
C ALA A 4 -62.44 -41.93 23.29
N TYR A 5 -61.95 -40.70 23.44
CA TYR A 5 -61.03 -40.07 22.49
C TYR A 5 -59.60 -40.45 22.88
N VAL A 6 -58.91 -41.15 21.98
CA VAL A 6 -57.46 -41.39 22.08
C VAL A 6 -56.76 -40.19 21.44
N ILE A 7 -56.18 -39.32 22.27
CA ILE A 7 -55.33 -38.23 21.82
C ILE A 7 -53.94 -38.82 21.57
N ALA A 8 -53.54 -38.94 20.30
CA ALA A 8 -52.18 -39.27 19.92
C ALA A 8 -51.28 -38.04 20.13
N PRO A 9 -50.16 -38.13 20.87
CA PRO A 9 -49.23 -37.02 20.98
C PRO A 9 -48.42 -36.91 19.68
N LEU A 10 -48.60 -35.81 18.97
CA LEU A 10 -47.76 -35.40 17.86
C LEU A 10 -46.37 -35.07 18.40
N PHE A 11 -45.47 -36.07 18.40
CA PHE A 11 -44.06 -35.91 18.73
C PHE A 11 -43.39 -35.05 17.64
N LEU A 12 -43.23 -33.76 17.92
CA LEU A 12 -42.47 -32.83 17.08
C LEU A 12 -40.98 -33.19 17.21
N LEU A 13 -40.45 -33.96 16.25
CA LEU A 13 -39.02 -34.24 16.12
C LEU A 13 -38.30 -32.94 15.74
N MET A 14 -37.67 -32.29 16.72
CA MET A 14 -36.64 -31.28 16.50
C MET A 14 -35.47 -31.94 15.78
N ALA A 15 -35.39 -31.76 14.46
CA ALA A 15 -34.19 -32.06 13.68
C ALA A 15 -33.08 -31.08 14.09
N GLY A 16 -32.29 -31.46 15.09
CA GLY A 16 -31.06 -30.76 15.43
C GLY A 16 -30.02 -31.00 14.36
N CYS A 17 -29.79 -30.02 13.49
CA CYS A 17 -28.59 -30.00 12.65
C CYS A 17 -27.37 -29.84 13.57
N SER A 18 -26.63 -30.93 13.83
CA SER A 18 -25.24 -30.81 14.25
C SER A 18 -24.43 -30.27 13.07
N GLN A 19 -24.30 -28.94 13.00
CA GLN A 19 -23.22 -28.32 12.26
C GLN A 19 -21.93 -28.66 13.01
N ASN A 20 -21.36 -29.82 12.70
CA ASN A 20 -19.95 -30.06 12.95
C ASN A 20 -19.18 -29.20 11.94
N ALA A 21 -19.10 -27.91 12.25
CA ALA A 21 -18.24 -26.95 11.60
C ALA A 21 -16.79 -27.40 11.86
N ARG A 22 -16.24 -28.20 10.95
CA ARG A 22 -14.78 -28.31 10.78
C ARG A 22 -14.31 -27.20 9.87
N THR A 23 -14.48 -25.99 10.34
CA THR A 23 -13.79 -24.78 9.94
C THR A 23 -13.59 -24.07 11.27
N ASP A 24 -12.36 -23.66 11.61
CA ASP A 24 -12.03 -22.70 12.70
C ASP A 24 -10.85 -23.12 13.59
N GLN A 25 -9.71 -23.51 13.01
CA GLN A 25 -8.42 -23.37 13.72
C GLN A 25 -7.30 -22.76 12.86
N ALA A 26 -7.58 -22.39 11.61
CA ALA A 26 -6.70 -21.52 10.81
C ALA A 26 -6.98 -20.02 11.02
N ALA A 27 -8.10 -19.68 11.67
CA ALA A 27 -8.55 -18.30 11.85
C ALA A 27 -8.03 -17.61 13.13
N GLU A 28 -7.59 -18.36 14.15
CA GLU A 28 -7.36 -17.77 15.49
C GLU A 28 -6.16 -16.81 15.57
N ASN A 29 -5.10 -17.04 14.78
CA ASN A 29 -3.88 -16.23 14.84
C ASN A 29 -3.56 -15.48 13.53
N THR A 30 -4.56 -15.32 12.67
CA THR A 30 -4.41 -14.62 11.40
C THR A 30 -4.77 -13.14 11.57
N ARG A 31 -3.89 -12.25 11.10
CA ARG A 31 -4.10 -10.79 11.14
C ARG A 31 -3.97 -10.20 9.74
N THR A 32 -4.68 -9.10 9.50
CA THR A 32 -4.45 -8.26 8.32
C THR A 32 -3.59 -7.09 8.70
N LEU A 33 -2.48 -6.88 7.98
CA LEU A 33 -1.62 -5.72 8.14
C LEU A 33 -1.66 -4.88 6.87
N TYR A 34 -1.75 -3.57 7.05
CA TYR A 34 -1.48 -2.59 6.00
C TYR A 34 -0.03 -2.16 6.14
N ILE A 35 0.75 -2.14 5.06
CA ILE A 35 2.17 -1.78 5.06
C ILE A 35 2.36 -0.55 4.18
N ASP A 36 3.02 0.47 4.70
CA ASP A 36 3.23 1.73 3.98
C ASP A 36 4.25 1.60 2.83
N SER A 37 4.14 2.50 1.86
CA SER A 37 4.97 2.56 0.64
C SER A 37 6.40 3.07 0.84
N GLU A 38 6.74 3.50 2.06
CA GLU A 38 8.05 4.02 2.42
C GLU A 38 8.54 3.39 3.73
N LEU A 39 9.81 2.96 3.75
CA LEU A 39 10.49 2.62 5.00
C LEU A 39 10.90 3.90 5.74
N ALA A 40 10.83 3.87 7.06
CA ALA A 40 11.22 4.99 7.91
C ALA A 40 12.53 4.72 8.65
N ASP A 41 13.32 5.77 8.91
CA ASP A 41 14.44 5.69 9.85
C ASP A 41 13.90 5.39 11.25
N CYS A 42 14.44 4.35 11.88
CA CYS A 42 14.05 3.88 13.20
C CYS A 42 15.26 3.28 13.93
N VAL A 43 15.14 3.02 15.22
CA VAL A 43 16.18 2.37 16.02
C VAL A 43 15.60 1.13 16.71
N GLY A 44 16.09 -0.05 16.31
CA GLY A 44 15.87 -1.30 17.04
C GLY A 44 17.05 -1.56 17.97
N VAL A 45 17.80 -2.63 17.72
CA VAL A 45 19.12 -2.87 18.34
C VAL A 45 20.17 -1.85 17.85
N ALA A 46 19.98 -1.32 16.63
CA ALA A 46 20.80 -0.28 16.00
C ALA A 46 19.95 0.58 15.04
N PRO A 47 20.46 1.72 14.55
CA PRO A 47 19.79 2.49 13.50
C PRO A 47 19.55 1.63 12.25
N MET A 48 18.30 1.62 11.78
CA MET A 48 17.86 0.79 10.65
C MET A 48 16.67 1.44 9.93
N LYS A 49 16.20 0.77 8.88
CA LYS A 49 14.95 1.11 8.19
C LYS A 49 13.85 0.15 8.63
N CYS A 50 12.75 0.69 9.14
CA CYS A 50 11.57 -0.07 9.56
C CYS A 50 10.45 0.06 8.55
N MET A 51 9.65 -0.99 8.43
CA MET A 51 8.32 -0.87 7.83
C MET A 51 7.43 -0.05 8.76
N LYS A 52 6.41 0.61 8.19
CA LYS A 52 5.31 1.17 8.96
C LYS A 52 4.07 0.35 8.67
N ILE A 53 3.34 -0.04 9.72
CA ILE A 53 2.12 -0.83 9.61
C ILE A 53 0.94 -0.16 10.29
N LYS A 54 -0.26 -0.63 9.95
CA LYS A 54 -1.47 -0.44 10.76
C LYS A 54 -2.34 -1.69 10.66
N GLU A 55 -3.11 -1.99 11.70
CA GLU A 55 -4.01 -3.15 11.73
C GLU A 55 -5.41 -2.83 11.17
N SER A 56 -5.76 -1.55 11.04
CA SER A 56 -7.02 -1.11 10.42
C SER A 56 -6.79 0.07 9.46
N PRO A 57 -7.69 0.32 8.50
CA PRO A 57 -7.59 1.47 7.59
C PRO A 57 -7.55 2.82 8.30
N ASP A 58 -8.23 2.95 9.42
CA ASP A 58 -8.42 4.22 10.14
C ASP A 58 -7.44 4.40 11.30
N ALA A 59 -6.59 3.40 11.57
CA ALA A 59 -5.54 3.50 12.58
C ALA A 59 -4.36 4.34 12.09
N GLU A 60 -3.62 4.87 13.06
CA GLU A 60 -2.35 5.55 12.84
C GLU A 60 -1.26 4.56 12.44
N TRP A 61 -0.26 5.07 11.72
CA TRP A 61 0.90 4.26 11.32
C TRP A 61 1.84 4.03 12.50
N GLU A 62 2.24 2.78 12.70
CA GLU A 62 3.17 2.37 13.73
C GLU A 62 4.44 1.78 13.12
N PHE A 63 5.58 1.95 13.80
CA PHE A 63 6.82 1.30 13.39
C PHE A 63 6.75 -0.20 13.60
N PHE A 64 7.14 -0.95 12.58
CA PHE A 64 7.28 -2.39 12.61
C PHE A 64 8.76 -2.75 12.52
N TYR A 65 9.33 -3.10 13.67
CA TYR A 65 10.75 -3.42 13.83
C TYR A 65 11.09 -4.85 13.41
N GLN A 66 10.08 -5.70 13.21
CA GLN A 66 10.26 -7.12 12.88
C GLN A 66 10.26 -7.35 11.36
N SER A 67 10.56 -8.60 10.98
CA SER A 67 10.33 -9.11 9.63
C SER A 67 9.02 -9.91 9.56
N ILE A 68 8.49 -10.06 8.35
CA ILE A 68 7.40 -10.99 8.04
C ILE A 68 8.01 -12.10 7.18
N ASP A 69 8.08 -13.33 7.71
CA ASP A 69 8.68 -14.46 7.01
C ASP A 69 7.92 -14.72 5.70
N GLY A 70 8.64 -14.71 4.57
CA GLY A 70 8.05 -14.90 3.24
C GLY A 70 7.52 -13.63 2.56
N PHE A 71 7.62 -12.46 3.20
CA PHE A 71 7.29 -11.18 2.59
C PHE A 71 8.55 -10.42 2.16
N THR A 72 8.56 -9.96 0.91
CA THR A 72 9.61 -9.09 0.37
C THR A 72 9.02 -7.71 0.10
N TYR A 73 9.58 -6.70 0.75
CA TYR A 73 9.18 -5.33 0.57
C TYR A 73 9.72 -4.75 -0.74
N GLU A 74 8.85 -4.10 -1.52
CA GLU A 74 9.26 -3.24 -2.63
C GLU A 74 8.73 -1.80 -2.38
N PRO A 75 9.58 -0.77 -2.49
CA PRO A 75 9.19 0.62 -2.27
C PRO A 75 8.18 1.12 -3.32
N GLY A 76 7.38 2.12 -2.96
CA GLY A 76 6.39 2.72 -3.86
C GLY A 76 5.06 1.96 -3.96
N TYR A 77 4.87 0.92 -3.15
CA TYR A 77 3.61 0.19 -3.05
C TYR A 77 3.08 0.20 -1.62
N GLN A 78 1.78 0.45 -1.46
CA GLN A 78 1.10 0.09 -0.22
C GLN A 78 0.60 -1.35 -0.33
N TYR A 79 0.78 -2.12 0.74
CA TYR A 79 0.35 -3.51 0.79
C TYR A 79 -0.77 -3.67 1.79
N ARG A 80 -1.66 -4.62 1.49
CA ARG A 80 -2.49 -5.27 2.50
C ARG A 80 -2.12 -6.74 2.50
N VAL A 81 -1.66 -7.27 3.62
CA VAL A 81 -1.20 -8.67 3.74
C VAL A 81 -1.97 -9.40 4.83
N SER A 82 -2.20 -10.69 4.61
CA SER A 82 -2.67 -11.60 5.63
C SER A 82 -1.47 -12.35 6.20
N VAL A 83 -1.29 -12.29 7.52
CA VAL A 83 -0.17 -12.89 8.23
C VAL A 83 -0.65 -13.83 9.33
N LYS A 84 0.07 -14.92 9.53
CA LYS A 84 -0.05 -15.78 10.70
C LYS A 84 0.90 -15.28 11.78
N THR A 85 0.38 -15.09 12.97
CA THR A 85 1.18 -14.80 14.17
C THR A 85 1.39 -16.07 14.98
N THR A 86 2.58 -16.22 15.56
CA THR A 86 2.89 -17.35 16.45
C THR A 86 3.70 -16.84 17.64
N ASN A 87 3.37 -17.33 18.84
CA ASN A 87 4.17 -17.04 20.01
C ASN A 87 5.47 -17.85 19.95
N VAL A 88 6.61 -17.19 20.18
CA VAL A 88 7.94 -17.80 20.24
C VAL A 88 8.28 -18.04 21.71
N PRO A 89 8.39 -19.32 22.16
CA PRO A 89 8.81 -19.62 23.52
C PRO A 89 10.25 -19.18 23.76
N ASN A 90 10.50 -18.54 24.91
CA ASN A 90 11.83 -18.10 25.34
C ASN A 90 12.57 -17.24 24.28
N PRO A 91 12.01 -16.09 23.86
CA PRO A 91 12.70 -15.19 22.94
C PRO A 91 13.93 -14.58 23.61
N PRO A 92 14.89 -14.04 22.82
CA PRO A 92 15.91 -13.14 23.35
C PRO A 92 15.31 -12.00 24.20
N ALA A 93 16.05 -11.53 25.19
CA ALA A 93 15.55 -10.55 26.17
C ALA A 93 15.11 -9.20 25.56
N ASP A 94 15.66 -8.86 24.39
CA ASP A 94 15.42 -7.64 23.62
C ASP A 94 14.52 -7.86 22.40
N ALA A 95 13.99 -9.07 22.21
CA ALA A 95 13.16 -9.43 21.09
C ALA A 95 11.70 -9.67 21.50
N PRO A 96 10.73 -9.26 20.65
CA PRO A 96 9.34 -9.59 20.87
C PRO A 96 9.10 -11.11 20.79
N ASN A 97 8.14 -11.60 21.56
CA ASN A 97 7.76 -13.02 21.60
C ASN A 97 6.81 -13.44 20.48
N ILE A 98 6.69 -12.67 19.40
CA ILE A 98 5.77 -12.93 18.29
C ILE A 98 6.58 -13.07 17.01
N ARG A 99 6.27 -14.10 16.21
CA ARG A 99 6.76 -14.28 14.84
C ARG A 99 5.62 -14.09 13.85
N TYR A 100 5.89 -13.35 12.77
CA TYR A 100 4.95 -13.10 11.68
C TYR A 100 5.35 -13.90 10.45
N GLN A 101 4.40 -14.64 9.87
CA GLN A 101 4.58 -15.40 8.64
C GLN A 101 3.55 -14.95 7.62
N LEU A 102 3.97 -14.64 6.39
CA LEU A 102 3.06 -14.28 5.32
C LEU A 102 2.19 -15.48 4.95
N ILE A 103 0.87 -15.29 4.96
CA ILE A 103 -0.08 -16.23 4.37
C ILE A 103 -0.30 -15.84 2.90
N SER A 104 -0.65 -14.56 2.67
CA SER A 104 -0.90 -14.05 1.33
C SER A 104 -0.84 -12.52 1.27
N VAL A 105 -0.56 -11.99 0.07
CA VAL A 105 -0.73 -10.57 -0.24
C VAL A 105 -2.17 -10.35 -0.73
N LEU A 106 -2.95 -9.58 0.00
CA LEU A 106 -4.37 -9.28 -0.29
C LEU A 106 -4.51 -8.11 -1.28
N SER A 107 -3.61 -7.12 -1.23
CA SER A 107 -3.44 -6.10 -2.27
C SER A 107 -2.02 -5.54 -2.28
N LYS A 108 -1.60 -5.06 -3.45
CA LYS A 108 -0.34 -4.35 -3.70
C LYS A 108 -0.65 -3.19 -4.64
N ASP A 109 -0.83 -2.02 -4.04
CA ASP A 109 -1.35 -0.84 -4.73
C ASP A 109 -0.20 0.16 -4.94
N PRO A 110 0.14 0.53 -6.18
CA PRO A 110 1.18 1.51 -6.42
C PRO A 110 0.75 2.85 -5.85
N VAL A 111 1.59 3.45 -5.02
CA VAL A 111 1.41 4.82 -4.55
C VAL A 111 2.09 5.72 -5.57
N PRO A 112 1.41 6.75 -6.09
CA PRO A 112 2.08 7.76 -6.90
C PRO A 112 3.29 8.24 -6.13
N ALA A 113 4.48 8.16 -6.74
CA ALA A 113 5.69 8.67 -6.11
C ALA A 113 5.35 10.08 -5.59
N LYS A 114 5.43 10.30 -4.26
CA LYS A 114 5.19 11.62 -3.69
C LYS A 114 6.07 12.56 -4.48
N GLY A 115 5.44 13.38 -5.32
CA GLY A 115 6.14 14.20 -6.29
C GLY A 115 7.21 14.95 -5.52
N GLY A 116 8.48 14.61 -5.76
CA GLY A 116 9.59 15.37 -5.20
C GLY A 116 9.26 16.81 -5.48
N LYS A 117 9.21 17.65 -4.43
CA LYS A 117 8.63 19.01 -4.47
C LYS A 117 8.82 19.56 -5.86
N ILE A 118 7.75 19.66 -6.65
CA ILE A 118 7.84 20.13 -8.04
C ILE A 118 8.60 21.44 -7.92
N GLY A 119 9.84 21.45 -8.41
CA GLY A 119 10.71 22.60 -8.29
C GLY A 119 10.01 23.81 -8.90
N MET A 120 10.51 25.00 -8.61
CA MET A 120 10.05 26.20 -9.30
C MET A 120 9.94 25.92 -10.80
N ALA A 121 8.78 26.24 -11.38
CA ALA A 121 8.51 25.96 -12.79
C ALA A 121 9.64 26.54 -13.65
N ASN A 122 10.09 25.78 -14.65
CA ASN A 122 11.14 26.25 -15.56
C ASN A 122 10.65 27.53 -16.27
N PRO A 123 11.31 28.70 -16.06
CA PRO A 123 10.86 29.95 -16.67
C PRO A 123 10.74 29.88 -18.19
N ALA A 124 11.62 29.12 -18.85
CA ALA A 124 11.59 28.98 -20.30
C ALA A 124 10.38 28.16 -20.79
N SER A 125 10.02 27.09 -20.08
CA SER A 125 8.83 26.28 -20.36
C SER A 125 7.55 27.09 -20.10
N VAL A 126 7.49 27.84 -18.99
CA VAL A 126 6.36 28.74 -18.70
C VAL A 126 6.20 29.79 -19.78
N TYR A 127 7.30 30.40 -20.23
CA TYR A 127 7.27 31.40 -21.30
C TYR A 127 6.84 30.82 -22.64
N CYS A 128 7.21 29.57 -22.94
CA CYS A 128 6.71 28.84 -24.10
C CYS A 128 5.18 28.71 -24.07
N GLU A 129 4.63 28.24 -22.95
CA GLU A 129 3.18 28.06 -22.76
C GLU A 129 2.44 29.41 -22.81
N GLN A 130 2.98 30.46 -22.18
CA GLN A 130 2.43 31.82 -22.24
C GLN A 130 2.44 32.40 -23.66
N SER A 131 3.38 31.97 -24.51
CA SER A 131 3.42 32.32 -25.93
C SER A 131 2.44 31.49 -26.78
N GLY A 132 1.62 30.65 -26.15
CA GLY A 132 0.71 29.71 -26.82
C GLY A 132 1.40 28.47 -27.38
N GLY A 133 2.68 28.27 -27.09
CA GLY A 133 3.46 27.12 -27.51
C GLY A 133 3.23 25.89 -26.63
N LYS A 134 3.73 24.75 -27.09
CA LYS A 134 3.74 23.49 -26.34
C LYS A 134 5.17 23.04 -26.08
N THR A 135 5.46 22.70 -24.83
CA THR A 135 6.77 22.23 -24.39
C THR A 135 6.98 20.77 -24.80
N GLU A 136 8.18 20.45 -25.25
CA GLU A 136 8.61 19.09 -25.62
C GLU A 136 9.99 18.83 -25.01
N ILE A 137 10.09 17.81 -24.16
CA ILE A 137 11.36 17.42 -23.55
C ILE A 137 11.95 16.25 -24.31
N VAL A 138 13.15 16.44 -24.87
CA VAL A 138 13.87 15.44 -25.64
C VAL A 138 15.13 15.01 -24.90
N LYS A 139 15.42 13.71 -24.89
CA LYS A 139 16.68 13.17 -24.37
C LYS A 139 17.80 13.37 -25.40
N ALA A 140 18.80 14.17 -25.05
CA ALA A 140 20.01 14.44 -25.82
C ALA A 140 21.23 13.75 -25.21
N ALA A 141 22.35 13.74 -25.93
CA ALA A 141 23.62 13.16 -25.44
C ALA A 141 24.13 13.85 -24.16
N SER A 142 23.82 15.14 -23.97
CA SER A 142 24.20 15.95 -22.81
C SER A 142 23.17 15.96 -21.68
N GLY A 143 22.07 15.20 -21.79
CA GLY A 143 20.99 15.18 -20.81
C GLY A 143 19.62 15.42 -21.43
N TRP A 144 18.83 16.30 -20.84
CA TRP A 144 17.50 16.65 -21.35
C TRP A 144 17.53 18.04 -22.00
N THR A 145 16.84 18.21 -23.12
CA THR A 145 16.70 19.48 -23.83
C THR A 145 15.23 19.78 -24.04
N GLY A 146 14.80 20.99 -23.65
CA GLY A 146 13.43 21.47 -23.84
C GLY A 146 13.28 22.24 -25.15
N TYR A 147 12.21 21.95 -25.89
CA TYR A 147 11.82 22.66 -27.10
C TYR A 147 10.42 23.24 -26.95
N CYS A 148 10.23 24.45 -27.49
CA CYS A 148 8.95 25.11 -27.63
C CYS A 148 8.42 24.93 -29.06
N ASN A 149 7.27 24.28 -29.19
CA ASN A 149 6.51 24.17 -30.43
C ASN A 149 5.49 25.30 -30.50
N LEU A 150 5.79 26.34 -31.28
CA LEU A 150 4.98 27.55 -31.38
C LEU A 150 3.74 27.32 -32.28
N PRO A 151 2.65 28.10 -32.10
CA PRO A 151 1.44 27.99 -32.93
C PRO A 151 1.68 28.14 -34.44
N GLY A 152 2.73 28.87 -34.83
CA GLY A 152 3.14 29.03 -36.23
C GLY A 152 3.83 27.83 -36.86
N GLY A 153 3.98 26.72 -36.12
CA GLY A 153 4.67 25.50 -36.56
C GLY A 153 6.19 25.53 -36.38
N GLU A 154 6.75 26.65 -35.89
CA GLU A 154 8.17 26.73 -35.55
C GLU A 154 8.48 25.94 -34.27
N ARG A 155 9.58 25.21 -34.28
CA ARG A 155 10.14 24.51 -33.13
C ARG A 155 11.49 25.12 -32.77
N VAL A 156 11.61 25.62 -31.55
CA VAL A 156 12.81 26.34 -31.06
C VAL A 156 13.20 25.85 -29.67
N GLU A 157 14.48 25.82 -29.32
CA GLU A 157 14.92 25.44 -27.97
C GLU A 157 14.42 26.47 -26.94
N GLU A 158 13.85 26.01 -25.82
CA GLU A 158 13.10 26.84 -24.87
C GLU A 158 13.92 28.00 -24.29
N TRP A 159 15.16 27.74 -23.86
CA TRP A 159 16.00 28.80 -23.27
C TRP A 159 16.47 29.82 -24.29
N THR A 160 16.69 29.39 -25.52
CA THR A 160 17.02 30.25 -26.66
C THR A 160 15.84 31.15 -26.99
N TYR A 161 14.62 30.61 -27.02
CA TYR A 161 13.40 31.38 -27.20
C TYR A 161 13.16 32.36 -26.07
N TYR A 162 13.30 31.91 -24.81
CA TYR A 162 13.17 32.75 -23.62
C TYR A 162 14.14 33.93 -23.63
N ARG A 163 15.45 33.70 -23.75
CA ARG A 163 16.46 34.78 -23.75
C ARG A 163 16.31 35.78 -24.90
N LYS A 164 15.79 35.33 -26.05
CA LYS A 164 15.60 36.20 -27.22
C LYS A 164 14.41 37.14 -27.04
N ASN A 165 13.35 36.69 -26.38
CA ASN A 165 12.05 37.37 -26.39
C ASN A 165 11.58 37.86 -25.00
N HIS A 166 12.28 37.48 -23.93
CA HIS A 166 12.00 37.91 -22.56
C HIS A 166 13.14 38.82 -22.05
N LYS A 167 12.91 40.14 -22.07
CA LYS A 167 13.79 41.18 -21.52
C LYS A 167 13.12 41.89 -20.36
#